data_AF-A0A2P4XZE0-F1
#
_entry.id   AF-A0A2P4XZE0-F1
#
_cell.length_a   1.000
_cell.length_b   1.000
_cell.length_c   1.000
_cell.angle_alpha   90.00
_cell.angle_beta   90.00
_cell.angle_gamma   90.00
#
_symmetry.space_group_name_H-M   'P 1'
#
loop_
_entity.id
_entity.type
_entity.pdbx_description
1 polymer ?
#
loop_
_entity_poly.entity_id
_entity_poly.type
_entity_poly.pdbx_seq_one_letter_code
_entity_poly.pdbx_strand_id
1 'polypeptide(L)'
;MESPWTKDGTYIIEATRKAHACCKSCDATIEAGRLRVGVVYQHRNGFVCINWHHVECYKAVRQIPLQCLEGFSDLDPQQQKVVESYHLATCEPHYLPEARTCSATRTPANMDVQMEDQGSASHEEKFRVYNDALVHAATCHESKCEALSGRCHKVKASIDHFVRCYGPRRHNSPIESCEMCSKIWGLLCFNAKTCPTPLGQRWAVSQFGALREKNARK
;
A
#
# COMPACT_ATOMS: atom_id res chain seq x y z
N MET A 1 13.73 1.05 -20.36
CA MET A 1 13.04 2.08 -19.55
C MET A 1 13.55 1.95 -18.13
N GLU A 2 14.06 3.04 -17.56
CA GLU A 2 14.51 3.06 -16.17
C GLU A 2 13.29 2.98 -15.24
N SER A 3 13.44 2.30 -14.10
CA SER A 3 12.42 2.27 -13.05
C SER A 3 12.08 3.70 -12.62
N PRO A 4 10.79 4.08 -12.50
CA PRO A 4 10.42 5.40 -12.04
C PRO A 4 10.61 5.58 -10.52
N TRP A 5 10.97 4.49 -9.83
CA TRP A 5 11.32 4.45 -8.42
C TRP A 5 12.83 4.41 -8.26
N THR A 6 13.35 5.37 -7.49
CA THR A 6 14.75 5.48 -7.11
C THR A 6 14.86 5.21 -5.62
N LYS A 7 15.84 4.40 -5.23
CA LYS A 7 16.17 4.20 -3.83
C LYS A 7 16.74 5.49 -3.26
N ASP A 8 16.11 6.02 -2.22
CA ASP A 8 16.43 7.34 -1.65
C ASP A 8 17.67 7.34 -0.76
N GLY A 9 18.17 6.16 -0.39
CA GLY A 9 19.28 6.01 0.56
C GLY A 9 18.85 6.13 2.02
N THR A 10 17.59 6.49 2.28
CA THR A 10 17.00 6.52 3.63
C THR A 10 16.60 5.11 4.08
N TYR A 11 16.99 4.76 5.30
CA TYR A 11 16.70 3.48 5.93
C TYR A 11 16.10 3.70 7.31
N ILE A 12 14.98 3.05 7.56
CA ILE A 12 14.24 3.16 8.82
C ILE A 12 14.39 1.84 9.57
N ILE A 13 14.66 1.87 10.86
CA ILE A 13 14.65 0.71 11.74
C ILE A 13 13.58 0.92 12.82
N GLU A 14 12.72 -0.07 13.01
CA GLU A 14 11.73 -0.03 14.08
C GLU A 14 11.32 -1.43 14.54
N ALA A 15 10.81 -1.50 15.77
CA ALA A 15 10.03 -2.64 16.23
C ALA A 15 8.60 -2.56 15.67
N THR A 16 8.15 -3.66 15.07
CA THR A 16 6.83 -3.73 14.45
C THR A 16 5.74 -3.56 15.50
N ARG A 17 5.02 -2.45 15.49
CA ARG A 17 3.95 -2.20 16.47
C ARG A 17 2.73 -3.11 16.25
N LYS A 18 2.44 -3.46 14.99
CA LYS A 18 1.35 -4.36 14.59
C LYS A 18 1.73 -5.14 13.34
N ALA A 19 1.40 -6.44 13.29
CA ALA A 19 1.76 -7.35 12.22
C ALA A 19 0.93 -7.11 10.94
N HIS A 20 1.33 -6.14 10.11
CA HIS A 20 0.58 -5.75 8.91
C HIS A 20 1.40 -5.67 7.61
N ALA A 21 2.74 -5.72 7.70
CA ALA A 21 3.60 -5.67 6.53
C ALA A 21 4.18 -7.06 6.23
N CYS A 22 4.26 -7.41 4.97
CA CYS A 22 5.03 -8.58 4.52
C CYS A 22 6.45 -8.14 4.18
N CYS A 23 7.42 -8.99 4.49
CA CYS A 23 8.80 -8.76 4.11
C CYS A 23 8.94 -8.88 2.60
N LYS A 24 9.51 -7.87 1.96
CA LYS A 24 9.74 -7.85 0.51
C LYS A 24 10.83 -8.81 0.02
N SER A 25 11.54 -9.50 0.91
CA SER A 25 12.55 -10.52 0.53
C SER A 25 12.02 -11.95 0.59
N CYS A 26 11.12 -12.26 1.53
CA CYS A 26 10.67 -13.62 1.81
C CYS A 26 9.15 -13.79 1.84
N ASP A 27 8.40 -12.70 1.60
CA ASP A 27 6.93 -12.63 1.57
C ASP A 27 6.19 -13.07 2.86
N ALA A 28 6.94 -13.45 3.91
CA ALA A 28 6.38 -13.74 5.22
C ALA A 28 5.95 -12.46 5.95
N THR A 29 4.93 -12.59 6.78
CA THR A 29 4.46 -11.49 7.63
C THR A 29 5.55 -11.10 8.63
N ILE A 30 5.72 -9.79 8.84
CA ILE A 30 6.56 -9.25 9.90
C ILE A 30 5.69 -9.12 11.15
N GLU A 31 5.98 -9.94 12.15
CA GLU A 31 5.17 -10.05 13.37
C GLU A 31 5.31 -8.84 14.29
N ALA A 32 4.29 -8.58 15.11
CA ALA A 32 4.34 -7.54 16.12
C ALA A 32 5.46 -7.84 17.13
N GLY A 33 6.21 -6.81 17.52
CA GLY A 33 7.40 -6.90 18.36
C GLY A 33 8.69 -7.22 17.58
N ARG A 34 8.61 -7.73 16.34
CA ARG A 34 9.80 -8.06 15.55
C ARG A 34 10.42 -6.82 14.93
N LEU A 35 11.75 -6.71 14.98
CA LEU A 35 12.49 -5.64 14.31
C LEU A 35 12.36 -5.76 12.78
N ARG A 36 12.28 -4.63 12.11
CA ARG A 36 12.21 -4.53 10.64
C ARG A 36 12.98 -3.34 10.10
N VAL A 37 13.49 -3.49 8.88
CA VAL A 37 14.15 -2.43 8.13
C VAL A 37 13.22 -1.95 7.01
N GLY A 38 12.96 -0.65 6.95
CA GLY A 38 12.26 0.02 5.88
C GLY A 38 13.26 0.64 4.90
N VAL A 39 13.20 0.27 3.62
CA VAL A 39 13.97 0.90 2.55
C VAL A 39 13.08 1.90 1.83
N VAL A 40 13.48 3.16 1.84
CA VAL A 40 12.68 4.24 1.24
C VAL A 40 12.98 4.36 -0.26
N TYR A 41 11.92 4.39 -1.04
CA TYR A 41 11.95 4.65 -2.48
C TYR A 41 11.15 5.91 -2.78
N GLN A 42 11.76 6.79 -3.57
CA GLN A 42 11.10 7.95 -4.11
C GLN A 42 10.73 7.71 -5.57
N HIS A 43 9.50 8.01 -5.93
CA HIS A 43 9.06 8.06 -7.31
C HIS A 43 9.38 9.43 -7.90
N ARG A 44 9.70 9.49 -9.20
CA ARG A 44 9.90 10.75 -9.95
C ARG A 44 8.74 11.76 -9.89
N ASN A 45 7.56 11.34 -9.43
CA ASN A 45 6.35 12.17 -9.28
C ASN A 45 6.11 12.57 -7.79
N GLY A 46 7.11 12.42 -6.93
CA GLY A 46 7.05 12.80 -5.51
C GLY A 46 6.35 11.79 -4.58
N PHE A 47 6.02 10.58 -5.05
CA PHE A 47 5.50 9.53 -4.16
C PHE A 47 6.61 8.86 -3.38
N VAL A 48 6.35 8.51 -2.12
CA VAL A 48 7.27 7.74 -1.29
C VAL A 48 6.67 6.37 -1.00
N CYS A 49 7.48 5.33 -1.16
CA CYS A 49 7.15 3.96 -0.79
C CYS A 49 8.21 3.43 0.18
N ILE A 50 7.79 2.66 1.19
CA ILE A 50 8.70 1.99 2.12
C ILE A 50 8.56 0.49 1.89
N ASN A 51 9.63 -0.13 1.43
CA ASN A 51 9.73 -1.58 1.37
C ASN A 51 10.21 -2.09 2.73
N TRP A 52 9.32 -2.79 3.44
CA TRP A 52 9.64 -3.40 4.72
C TRP A 52 10.29 -4.77 4.53
N HIS A 53 11.33 -5.03 5.31
CA HIS A 53 12.02 -6.31 5.36
C HIS A 53 12.22 -6.73 6.81
N HIS A 54 12.26 -8.04 7.10
CA HIS A 54 12.90 -8.47 8.34
C HIS A 54 14.37 -8.04 8.31
N VAL A 55 14.95 -7.75 9.48
CA VAL A 55 16.35 -7.31 9.59
C VAL A 55 17.29 -8.34 8.96
N GLU A 56 17.04 -9.63 9.23
CA GLU A 56 17.78 -10.77 8.72
C GLU A 56 17.64 -11.01 7.21
N CYS A 57 16.52 -10.54 6.64
CA CYS A 57 16.17 -10.66 5.23
C CYS A 57 16.79 -9.56 4.37
N TYR A 58 17.28 -8.47 4.98
CA TYR A 58 17.91 -7.36 4.28
C TYR A 58 19.41 -7.31 4.55
N LYS A 59 20.19 -8.12 3.81
CA LYS A 59 21.64 -8.29 4.06
C LYS A 59 22.46 -7.00 4.04
N ALA A 60 22.02 -6.00 3.27
CA ALA A 60 22.67 -4.69 3.21
C ALA A 60 22.61 -3.95 4.55
N VAL A 61 21.72 -4.32 5.48
CA VAL A 61 21.65 -3.70 6.82
C VAL A 61 22.99 -3.72 7.55
N ARG A 62 23.81 -4.76 7.34
CA ARG A 62 25.12 -4.93 7.99
C ARG A 62 26.14 -3.85 7.59
N GLN A 63 25.91 -3.18 6.47
CA GLN A 63 26.81 -2.18 5.90
C GLN A 63 26.31 -0.74 6.12
N ILE A 64 25.11 -0.55 6.67
CA ILE A 64 24.54 0.78 6.90
C ILE A 64 25.05 1.26 8.26
N PRO A 65 25.77 2.39 8.37
CA PRO A 65 26.18 2.89 9.67
C PRO A 65 24.96 3.06 10.60
N LEU A 66 25.08 2.69 11.89
CA LEU A 66 23.95 2.74 12.83
C LEU A 66 23.33 4.14 12.93
N GLN A 67 24.14 5.19 12.83
CA GLN A 67 23.66 6.58 12.82
C GLN A 67 22.86 6.95 11.56
N CYS A 68 22.93 6.15 10.50
CA CYS A 68 22.16 6.31 9.27
C CYS A 68 20.85 5.50 9.26
N LEU A 69 20.57 4.74 10.33
CA LEU A 69 19.30 4.07 10.54
C LEU A 69 18.35 4.99 11.32
N GLU A 70 17.40 5.59 10.62
CA GLU A 70 16.36 6.41 11.24
C GLU A 70 15.53 5.57 12.21
N GLY A 71 15.36 6.06 13.45
CA GLY A 71 14.63 5.36 14.51
C GLY A 71 15.50 4.43 15.38
N PHE A 72 16.80 4.28 15.10
CA PHE A 72 17.69 3.44 15.93
C PHE A 72 17.73 3.90 17.40
N SER A 73 17.86 5.21 17.62
CA SER A 73 17.89 5.80 18.97
C SER A 73 16.56 5.67 19.72
N ASP A 74 15.45 5.43 19.02
CA ASP A 74 14.11 5.27 19.60
C ASP A 74 13.82 3.81 20.01
N LEU A 75 14.67 2.86 19.62
CA LEU A 75 14.59 1.47 20.05
C LEU A 75 14.98 1.33 21.53
N ASP A 76 14.41 0.34 22.21
CA ASP A 76 14.87 0.02 23.56
C ASP A 76 16.32 -0.54 23.55
N PRO A 77 17.06 -0.48 24.68
CA PRO A 77 18.46 -0.89 24.72
C PRO A 77 18.70 -2.36 24.33
N GLN A 78 17.72 -3.24 24.51
CA GLN A 78 17.85 -4.64 24.11
C GLN A 78 17.68 -4.79 22.59
N GLN A 79 16.76 -4.06 21.99
CA GLN A 79 16.60 -3.98 20.53
C GLN A 79 17.81 -3.34 19.84
N GLN A 80 18.41 -2.29 20.42
CA GLN A 80 19.63 -1.67 19.89
C GLN A 80 20.77 -2.70 19.81
N LYS A 81 21.01 -3.45 20.89
CA LYS A 81 22.01 -4.54 20.92
C LYS A 81 21.76 -5.61 19.87
N VAL A 82 20.49 -5.94 19.60
CA VAL A 82 20.15 -6.89 18.53
C VAL A 82 20.60 -6.32 17.18
N VAL A 83 20.27 -5.08 16.85
CA VAL A 83 20.71 -4.44 15.58
C VAL A 83 22.23 -4.33 15.49
N GLU A 84 22.92 -4.00 16.58
CA GLU A 84 24.38 -3.99 16.66
C GLU A 84 25.00 -5.36 16.41
N SER A 85 24.40 -6.44 16.95
CA SER A 85 24.88 -7.81 16.72
C SER A 85 24.86 -8.22 15.24
N TYR A 86 23.91 -7.69 14.45
CA TYR A 86 23.88 -7.89 13.01
C TYR A 86 25.06 -7.21 12.30
N HIS A 87 25.53 -6.06 12.80
CA HIS A 87 26.68 -5.32 12.25
C HIS A 87 28.01 -5.98 12.59
N LEU A 88 28.11 -6.50 13.82
CA LEU A 88 29.32 -7.15 14.33
C LEU A 88 29.52 -8.59 13.80
N ALA A 89 28.58 -9.09 13.00
CA ALA A 89 28.59 -10.44 12.42
C ALA A 89 28.78 -11.57 13.46
N THR A 90 28.40 -11.34 14.72
CA THR A 90 28.75 -12.26 15.81
C THR A 90 27.74 -13.36 16.10
N CYS A 91 26.54 -13.42 15.49
CA CYS A 91 25.65 -14.58 15.63
C CYS A 91 24.58 -14.65 14.53
N GLU A 92 24.11 -15.87 14.27
CA GLU A 92 22.87 -16.11 13.53
C GLU A 92 21.65 -15.63 14.34
N PRO A 93 20.62 -15.06 13.69
CA PRO A 93 19.46 -14.48 14.38
C PRO A 93 18.66 -15.48 15.20
N HIS A 94 18.46 -15.18 16.48
CA HIS A 94 17.65 -15.98 17.40
C HIS A 94 16.13 -15.69 17.26
N TYR A 95 15.59 -15.84 16.05
CA TYR A 95 14.14 -15.74 15.78
C TYR A 95 13.69 -16.66 14.64
N LEU A 96 13.74 -17.99 14.80
CA LEU A 96 12.89 -18.95 14.06
C LEU A 96 12.61 -20.15 14.98
N PRO A 97 11.40 -20.78 14.99
CA PRO A 97 10.45 -20.98 13.87
C PRO A 97 8.98 -20.59 14.23
N GLU A 98 7.94 -20.62 13.40
CA GLU A 98 7.66 -21.09 12.02
C GLU A 98 7.07 -19.93 11.20
N ALA A 99 7.38 -19.86 9.90
CA ALA A 99 6.79 -18.87 9.01
C ALA A 99 5.30 -19.17 8.81
N ARG A 100 4.43 -18.33 9.38
CA ARG A 100 3.09 -18.15 8.82
C ARG A 100 3.28 -17.41 7.51
N THR A 101 3.16 -18.14 6.40
CA THR A 101 2.90 -17.51 5.10
C THR A 101 1.76 -16.53 5.29
N CYS A 102 1.80 -15.39 4.59
CA CYS A 102 0.69 -14.47 4.58
C CYS A 102 -0.56 -15.20 4.04
N SER A 103 -1.37 -15.77 4.93
CA SER A 103 -2.58 -16.48 4.54
C SER A 103 -3.59 -15.45 4.08
N ALA A 104 -3.58 -15.16 2.78
CA ALA A 104 -4.77 -14.79 2.05
C ALA A 104 -5.69 -16.01 2.03
N THR A 105 -6.37 -16.30 3.15
CA THR A 105 -7.39 -17.36 3.17
C THR A 105 -8.60 -16.87 2.38
N ARG A 106 -8.64 -17.28 1.11
CA ARG A 106 -9.84 -17.33 0.27
C ARG A 106 -10.89 -18.18 0.99
N THR A 107 -12.00 -17.59 1.39
CA THR A 107 -13.26 -18.34 1.54
C THR A 107 -13.91 -18.47 0.16
N PRO A 108 -14.38 -19.67 -0.24
CA PRO A 108 -14.97 -19.90 -1.54
C PRO A 108 -16.48 -19.59 -1.47
N ALA A 109 -16.85 -18.36 -1.83
CA ALA A 109 -18.21 -18.05 -2.27
C ALA A 109 -18.22 -16.68 -2.99
N ASN A 110 -17.98 -16.72 -4.30
CA ASN A 110 -18.49 -15.84 -5.36
C ASN A 110 -17.40 -15.41 -6.34
N MET A 111 -17.57 -15.92 -7.56
CA MET A 111 -17.14 -15.40 -8.86
C MET A 111 -15.83 -14.61 -8.86
N ASP A 112 -14.77 -15.30 -9.27
CA ASP A 112 -13.49 -14.71 -9.67
C ASP A 112 -13.69 -13.53 -10.62
N VAL A 113 -13.49 -12.30 -10.12
CA VAL A 113 -13.23 -11.13 -10.97
C VAL A 113 -11.73 -10.99 -11.07
N GLN A 114 -11.13 -11.85 -11.89
CA GLN A 114 -9.76 -11.67 -12.35
C GLN A 114 -9.75 -10.45 -13.29
N MET A 115 -8.97 -9.43 -12.94
CA MET A 115 -8.50 -8.46 -13.93
C MET A 115 -7.32 -9.12 -14.62
N GLU A 116 -7.53 -9.63 -15.83
CA GLU A 116 -6.46 -10.25 -16.62
C GLU A 116 -5.35 -9.23 -16.90
N ASP A 117 -4.11 -9.65 -16.62
CA ASP A 117 -2.88 -8.92 -16.92
C ASP A 117 -2.52 -9.11 -18.40
N GLN A 118 -3.23 -8.39 -19.27
CA GLN A 118 -2.86 -8.29 -20.67
C GLN A 118 -2.30 -6.89 -20.94
N GLY A 119 -0.97 -6.79 -21.02
CA GLY A 119 -0.26 -5.66 -21.61
C GLY A 119 0.52 -4.79 -20.61
N SER A 120 1.78 -4.55 -20.94
CA SER A 120 2.77 -3.71 -20.26
C SER A 120 2.44 -2.21 -20.32
N ALA A 121 1.24 -1.81 -19.90
CA ALA A 121 0.88 -0.41 -19.71
C ALA A 121 1.41 0.07 -18.35
N SER A 122 1.95 1.29 -18.31
CA SER A 122 2.43 1.88 -17.05
C SER A 122 1.27 1.96 -16.03
N HIS A 123 1.58 1.91 -14.74
CA HIS A 123 0.57 1.96 -13.68
C HIS A 123 -0.33 3.21 -13.78
N GLU A 124 0.20 4.32 -14.31
CA GLU A 124 -0.54 5.55 -14.60
C GLU A 124 -1.55 5.39 -15.73
N GLU A 125 -1.19 4.69 -16.80
CA GLU A 125 -2.06 4.44 -17.94
C GLU A 125 -3.22 3.50 -17.58
N LYS A 126 -2.95 2.50 -16.73
CA LYS A 126 -3.99 1.68 -16.10
C LYS A 126 -4.94 2.57 -15.28
N PHE A 127 -4.43 3.50 -14.46
CA PHE A 127 -5.29 4.41 -13.70
C PHE A 127 -6.09 5.35 -14.59
N ARG A 128 -5.55 5.90 -15.69
CA ARG A 128 -6.31 6.74 -16.64
C ARG A 128 -7.52 5.99 -17.21
N VAL A 129 -7.29 4.77 -17.65
CA VAL A 129 -8.34 3.91 -18.21
C VAL A 129 -9.47 3.62 -17.19
N TYR A 130 -9.12 3.35 -15.94
CA TYR A 130 -10.11 3.14 -14.88
C TYR A 130 -10.72 4.45 -14.35
N ASN A 131 -10.04 5.59 -14.52
CA ASN A 131 -10.52 6.89 -14.09
C ASN A 131 -11.73 7.35 -14.90
N ASP A 132 -11.71 7.11 -16.21
CA ASP A 132 -12.88 7.36 -17.08
C ASP A 132 -14.07 6.49 -16.67
N ALA A 133 -13.81 5.23 -16.29
CA ALA A 133 -14.84 4.32 -15.79
C ALA A 133 -15.40 4.76 -14.43
N LEU A 134 -14.56 5.33 -13.57
CA LEU A 134 -14.97 5.90 -12.29
C LEU A 134 -15.87 7.13 -12.46
N VAL A 135 -15.52 8.03 -13.37
CA VAL A 135 -16.34 9.20 -13.69
C VAL A 135 -17.68 8.78 -14.30
N HIS A 136 -17.67 7.83 -15.24
CA HIS A 136 -18.90 7.30 -15.83
C HIS A 136 -19.78 6.56 -14.81
N ALA A 137 -19.19 5.74 -13.94
CA ALA A 137 -19.91 4.99 -12.90
C ALA A 137 -20.68 5.90 -11.94
N ALA A 138 -20.21 7.15 -11.74
CA ALA A 138 -20.84 8.15 -10.87
C ALA A 138 -22.27 8.54 -11.28
N THR A 139 -22.54 8.55 -12.59
CA THR A 139 -23.82 8.99 -13.17
C THR A 139 -24.56 7.86 -13.88
N CYS A 140 -23.93 6.70 -14.03
CA CYS A 140 -24.51 5.54 -14.67
C CYS A 140 -25.51 4.83 -13.75
N HIS A 141 -26.74 4.65 -14.20
CA HIS A 141 -27.80 3.95 -13.45
C HIS A 141 -28.03 2.51 -13.94
N GLU A 142 -27.34 2.12 -15.02
CA GLU A 142 -27.48 0.78 -15.61
C GLU A 142 -26.87 -0.30 -14.72
N SER A 143 -27.61 -1.38 -14.53
CA SER A 143 -27.20 -2.56 -13.76
C SER A 143 -26.22 -3.43 -14.55
N LYS A 144 -26.38 -3.51 -15.88
CA LYS A 144 -25.52 -4.24 -16.83
C LYS A 144 -24.96 -3.28 -17.88
N CYS A 145 -24.05 -2.41 -17.45
CA CYS A 145 -23.43 -1.42 -18.31
C CYS A 145 -22.20 -2.00 -19.04
N GLU A 146 -22.29 -2.15 -20.36
CA GLU A 146 -21.18 -2.60 -21.23
C GLU A 146 -20.21 -1.47 -21.60
N ALA A 147 -20.52 -0.21 -21.25
CA ALA A 147 -19.68 0.94 -21.54
C ALA A 147 -18.28 0.79 -20.93
N LEU A 148 -17.28 1.33 -21.63
CA LEU A 148 -15.87 1.26 -21.25
C LEU A 148 -15.42 -0.19 -21.02
N SER A 149 -15.82 -1.10 -21.92
CA SER A 149 -15.44 -2.52 -21.89
C SER A 149 -15.88 -3.22 -20.59
N GLY A 150 -17.08 -2.92 -20.10
CA GLY A 150 -17.62 -3.47 -18.86
C GLY A 150 -16.92 -2.98 -17.57
N ARG A 151 -15.98 -2.03 -17.65
CA ARG A 151 -15.26 -1.51 -16.48
C ARG A 151 -16.14 -0.70 -15.55
N CYS A 152 -17.23 -0.11 -16.06
CA CYS A 152 -18.24 0.59 -15.26
C CYS A 152 -18.75 -0.30 -14.11
N HIS A 153 -19.16 -1.53 -14.43
CA HIS A 153 -19.69 -2.48 -13.45
C HIS A 153 -18.62 -2.87 -12.41
N LYS A 154 -17.38 -3.11 -12.86
CA LYS A 154 -16.25 -3.42 -11.97
C LYS A 154 -15.94 -2.28 -10.98
N VAL A 155 -15.98 -1.04 -11.46
CA VAL A 155 -15.74 0.15 -10.62
C VAL A 155 -16.89 0.35 -9.63
N LYS A 156 -18.15 0.22 -10.06
CA LYS A 156 -19.31 0.25 -9.15
C LYS A 156 -19.20 -0.78 -8.03
N ALA A 157 -18.89 -2.04 -8.37
CA ALA A 157 -18.71 -3.10 -7.38
C ALA A 157 -17.56 -2.80 -6.40
N SER A 158 -16.46 -2.22 -6.90
CA SER A 158 -15.33 -1.80 -6.07
C SER A 158 -15.68 -0.65 -5.11
N ILE A 159 -16.49 0.32 -5.56
CA ILE A 159 -17.00 1.42 -4.72
C ILE A 159 -17.96 0.86 -3.66
N ASP A 160 -18.88 -0.01 -4.03
CA ASP A 160 -19.81 -0.65 -3.09
C ASP A 160 -19.06 -1.42 -2.00
N HIS A 161 -18.04 -2.20 -2.39
CA HIS A 161 -17.17 -2.87 -1.45
C HIS A 161 -16.42 -1.86 -0.57
N PHE A 162 -15.86 -0.78 -1.13
CA PHE A 162 -15.16 0.25 -0.38
C PHE A 162 -16.03 0.87 0.71
N VAL A 163 -17.28 1.22 0.37
CA VAL A 163 -18.24 1.81 1.29
C VAL A 163 -18.62 0.84 2.41
N ARG A 164 -18.88 -0.43 2.06
CA ARG A 164 -19.30 -1.45 3.03
C ARG A 164 -18.16 -1.99 3.89
N CYS A 165 -16.95 -2.07 3.34
CA CYS A 165 -15.77 -2.59 4.01
C CYS A 165 -15.00 -1.50 4.75
N TYR A 166 -14.49 -0.50 4.02
CA TYR A 166 -13.66 0.54 4.61
C TYR A 166 -14.47 1.58 5.39
N GLY A 167 -15.68 1.93 4.91
CA GLY A 167 -16.54 2.92 5.57
C GLY A 167 -16.68 2.74 7.09
N PRO A 168 -17.10 1.56 7.58
CA PRO A 168 -17.24 1.29 9.02
C PRO A 168 -15.92 1.30 9.80
N ARG A 169 -14.82 0.88 9.18
CA ARG A 169 -13.52 0.70 9.84
C ARG A 169 -12.53 1.83 9.59
N ARG A 170 -12.92 2.90 8.88
CA ARG A 170 -12.02 3.98 8.44
C ARG A 170 -11.24 4.69 9.55
N HIS A 171 -11.78 4.67 10.78
CA HIS A 171 -11.14 5.26 11.96
C HIS A 171 -10.30 4.26 12.77
N ASN A 172 -10.51 2.96 12.55
CA ASN A 172 -9.99 1.89 13.41
C ASN A 172 -9.03 0.96 12.65
N SER A 173 -8.99 1.03 11.32
CA SER A 173 -8.20 0.14 10.47
C SER A 173 -7.65 0.89 9.25
N PRO A 174 -6.35 0.73 8.94
CA PRO A 174 -5.75 1.31 7.74
C PRO A 174 -6.45 0.84 6.47
N ILE A 175 -6.43 1.65 5.42
CA ILE A 175 -7.12 1.34 4.16
C ILE A 175 -6.54 0.11 3.46
N GLU A 176 -5.24 -0.09 3.66
CA GLU A 176 -4.40 -1.18 3.15
C GLU A 176 -4.77 -2.54 3.74
N SER A 177 -5.54 -2.61 4.83
CA SER A 177 -6.03 -3.88 5.38
C SER A 177 -7.10 -4.55 4.52
N CYS A 178 -7.49 -3.95 3.39
CA CYS A 178 -8.20 -4.64 2.33
C CYS A 178 -7.60 -4.26 0.97
N GLU A 179 -7.14 -5.26 0.22
CA GLU A 179 -6.52 -5.07 -1.10
C GLU A 179 -7.46 -4.36 -2.09
N MET A 180 -8.74 -4.76 -2.11
CA MET A 180 -9.75 -4.12 -2.96
C MET A 180 -9.96 -2.65 -2.58
N CYS A 181 -9.98 -2.35 -1.28
CA CYS A 181 -10.09 -0.98 -0.76
C CYS A 181 -8.85 -0.13 -1.09
N SER A 182 -7.65 -0.72 -1.04
CA SER A 182 -6.41 -0.03 -1.39
C SER A 182 -6.34 0.31 -2.88
N LYS A 183 -6.74 -0.63 -3.76
CA LYS A 183 -6.77 -0.41 -5.22
C LYS A 183 -7.77 0.67 -5.62
N ILE A 184 -9.01 0.59 -5.14
CA ILE A 184 -10.02 1.62 -5.42
C ILE A 184 -9.59 2.96 -4.82
N TRP A 185 -9.02 2.99 -3.62
CA TRP A 185 -8.46 4.21 -3.03
C TRP A 185 -7.37 4.86 -3.90
N GLY A 186 -6.45 4.07 -4.45
CA GLY A 186 -5.45 4.56 -5.39
C GLY A 186 -6.09 5.26 -6.59
N LEU A 187 -7.15 4.65 -7.15
CA LEU A 187 -7.93 5.23 -8.25
C LEU A 187 -8.68 6.50 -7.83
N LEU A 188 -9.29 6.53 -6.63
CA LEU A 188 -9.98 7.70 -6.09
C LEU A 188 -9.00 8.88 -5.89
N CYS A 189 -7.82 8.61 -5.34
CA CYS A 189 -6.74 9.58 -5.18
C CYS A 189 -6.22 10.07 -6.53
N PHE A 190 -6.08 9.19 -7.52
CA PHE A 190 -5.71 9.56 -8.89
C PHE A 190 -6.74 10.51 -9.51
N ASN A 191 -8.03 10.15 -9.44
CA ASN A 191 -9.13 11.00 -9.91
C ASN A 191 -9.10 12.40 -9.27
N ALA A 192 -8.94 12.46 -7.94
CA ALA A 192 -8.89 13.70 -7.20
C ALA A 192 -7.72 14.61 -7.63
N LYS A 193 -6.59 14.02 -8.04
CA LYS A 193 -5.41 14.74 -8.57
C LYS A 193 -5.61 15.21 -10.00
N THR A 194 -6.28 14.42 -10.84
CA THR A 194 -6.43 14.70 -12.28
C THR A 194 -7.68 15.52 -12.63
N CYS A 195 -8.63 15.65 -11.71
CA CYS A 195 -9.88 16.34 -12.00
C CYS A 195 -9.71 17.87 -11.94
N PRO A 196 -9.94 18.59 -13.05
CA PRO A 196 -9.73 20.04 -13.12
C PRO A 196 -10.83 20.86 -12.43
N THR A 197 -11.85 20.23 -11.81
CA THR A 197 -13.00 20.95 -11.25
C THR A 197 -12.59 21.80 -10.03
N PRO A 198 -12.85 23.12 -10.07
CA PRO A 198 -12.58 24.03 -8.96
C PRO A 198 -13.26 23.60 -7.66
N LEU A 199 -12.64 23.92 -6.53
CA LEU A 199 -13.23 23.75 -5.20
C LEU A 199 -14.57 24.51 -5.14
N GLY A 200 -15.71 23.79 -5.08
CA GLY A 200 -17.01 24.43 -4.83
C GLY A 200 -18.20 23.96 -5.68
N GLN A 201 -18.01 23.20 -6.77
CA GLN A 201 -19.13 22.60 -7.52
C GLN A 201 -19.43 21.17 -7.07
N ARG A 202 -20.72 20.79 -7.15
CA ARG A 202 -21.23 19.46 -6.76
C ARG A 202 -20.61 18.39 -7.67
N TRP A 203 -19.79 17.54 -7.06
CA TRP A 203 -19.16 16.41 -7.73
C TRP A 203 -20.21 15.39 -8.15
N ALA A 204 -20.05 14.82 -9.34
CA ALA A 204 -20.88 13.70 -9.79
C ALA A 204 -20.76 12.49 -8.84
N VAL A 205 -19.64 12.36 -8.13
CA VAL A 205 -19.47 11.33 -7.09
C VAL A 205 -19.61 11.97 -5.70
N SER A 206 -20.81 11.90 -5.12
CA SER A 206 -21.17 12.55 -3.86
C SER A 206 -20.31 12.14 -2.65
N GLN A 207 -19.65 10.98 -2.69
CA GLN A 207 -18.80 10.48 -1.60
C GLN A 207 -17.37 11.07 -1.59
N PHE A 208 -17.01 11.89 -2.59
CA PHE A 208 -15.64 12.43 -2.74
C PHE A 208 -15.40 13.76 -2.00
N GLY A 209 -16.46 14.51 -1.65
CA GLY A 209 -16.32 15.81 -0.99
C GLY A 209 -15.57 15.72 0.35
N ALA A 210 -15.92 14.72 1.17
CA ALA A 210 -15.32 14.50 2.49
C ALA A 210 -13.86 14.01 2.44
N LEU A 211 -13.43 13.41 1.32
CA LEU A 211 -12.08 12.87 1.14
C LEU A 211 -11.07 13.95 0.72
N ARG A 212 -11.53 14.90 -0.10
CA ARG A 212 -10.70 15.99 -0.62
C ARG A 212 -10.43 17.07 0.44
N GLU A 213 -11.40 17.37 1.31
CA GLU A 213 -11.20 18.29 2.45
C GLU A 213 -10.12 17.82 3.43
N LYS A 214 -9.91 16.50 3.58
CA LYS A 214 -8.85 15.95 4.43
C LYS A 214 -7.48 15.94 3.77
N ASN A 215 -7.40 15.76 2.45
CA ASN A 215 -6.14 15.83 1.71
C ASN A 215 -5.68 17.27 1.45
N ALA A 216 -6.58 18.26 1.45
CA ALA A 216 -6.24 19.68 1.32
C ALA A 216 -5.80 20.34 2.65
N ARG A 217 -5.97 19.66 3.79
CA ARG A 217 -5.57 20.12 5.13
C ARG A 217 -4.29 19.44 5.64
N LYS A 218 -3.59 18.71 4.79
CA LYS A 218 -2.24 18.17 5.02
C LYS A 218 -1.29 18.85 4.05
#